data_AF-A0A2V8TX29-F1
#
_entry.id   AF-A0A2V8TX29-F1
#
_cell.length_a   1.000
_cell.length_b   1.000
_cell.length_c   1.000
_cell.angle_alpha   90.00
_cell.angle_beta   90.00
_cell.angle_gamma   90.00
#
_symmetry.space_group_name_H-M   'P 1'
#
loop_
_entity.id
_entity.type
_entity.pdbx_description
1 polymer ?
#
loop_
_entity_poly.entity_id
_entity_poly.type
_entity_poly.pdbx_seq_one_letter_code
_entity_poly.pdbx_strand_id
1 'polypeptide(L)' 'MECKELLRLMNQYHASVRAYGKSVARLLDVPEVEFDQAYNLTEQTLRAYRASRMAIDNHRKQHGCSARLATSA' A
#
# COMPACT_ATOMS: atom_id res chain seq x y z
N MET A 1 0.98 -20.78 -12.78
CA MET A 1 1.08 -19.70 -13.79
C MET A 1 1.23 -18.40 -13.02
N GLU A 2 2.30 -17.64 -13.27
CA GLU A 2 2.49 -16.34 -12.61
C GLU A 2 1.47 -15.34 -13.16
N CYS A 3 0.64 -14.77 -12.27
CA CYS A 3 -0.30 -13.74 -12.66
C CYS A 3 0.42 -12.37 -12.66
N LYS A 4 0.77 -11.88 -13.85
CA LYS A 4 1.44 -10.57 -14.04
C LYS A 4 0.65 -9.42 -13.39
N GLU A 5 -0.69 -9.50 -13.45
CA GLU A 5 -1.54 -8.49 -12.84
C GLU A 5 -1.46 -8.53 -11.30
N LEU A 6 -1.44 -9.72 -10.70
CA LEU A 6 -1.25 -9.85 -9.26
C LEU A 6 0.12 -9.32 -8.81
N LEU A 7 1.19 -9.55 -9.58
CA LEU A 7 2.50 -8.96 -9.32
C LEU A 7 2.46 -7.42 -9.38
N ARG A 8 1.78 -6.85 -10.38
CA ARG A 8 1.58 -5.39 -10.50
C ARG A 8 0.84 -4.83 -9.28
N LEU A 9 -0.25 -5.48 -8.86
CA LEU A 9 -1.02 -5.10 -7.67
C LEU A 9 -0.19 -5.20 -6.38
N MET A 10 0.62 -6.24 -6.23
CA MET A 10 1.54 -6.39 -5.10
C MET A 10 2.58 -5.27 -5.05
N ASN A 11 3.15 -4.87 -6.19
CA ASN A 11 4.08 -3.75 -6.26
C ASN A 11 3.41 -2.42 -5.89
N GLN A 12 2.17 -2.19 -6.33
CA GLN A 12 1.38 -1.02 -5.92
C GLN A 12 1.11 -1.01 -4.42
N TYR A 13 0.78 -2.17 -3.84
CA TYR A 13 0.63 -2.32 -2.40
C TYR A 13 1.93 -2.03 -1.64
N HIS A 14 3.08 -2.53 -2.09
CA HIS A 14 4.35 -2.21 -1.44
C HIS A 14 4.68 -0.71 -1.51
N ALA A 15 4.37 -0.06 -2.63
CA ALA A 15 4.55 1.39 -2.76
C ALA A 15 3.63 2.17 -1.80
N SER A 16 2.36 1.77 -1.68
CA SER A 16 1.40 2.42 -0.77
C SER A 16 1.75 2.20 0.70
N VAL A 17 2.22 1.01 1.10
CA VAL A 17 2.75 0.72 2.44
C VAL A 17 3.91 1.66 2.77
N ARG A 18 4.88 1.82 1.86
CA ARG A 18 6.01 2.73 2.08
C ARG A 18 5.57 4.18 2.20
N ALA A 19 4.63 4.62 1.38
CA ALA A 19 4.11 5.99 1.44
C ALA A 19 3.39 6.26 2.76
N TYR A 20 2.51 5.34 3.19
CA TYR A 20 1.79 5.44 4.46
C TYR A 20 2.74 5.38 5.66
N GLY A 21 3.72 4.48 5.66
CA GLY A 21 4.74 4.42 6.72
C GLY A 21 5.53 5.73 6.84
N LYS A 22 5.90 6.35 5.71
CA LYS A 22 6.57 7.67 5.71
C LYS A 22 5.69 8.80 6.23
N SER A 23 4.40 8.82 5.88
CA SER A 23 3.50 9.86 6.38
C SER A 23 3.23 9.72 7.88
N VAL A 24 3.08 8.49 8.37
CA VAL A 24 2.96 8.20 9.80
C VAL A 24 4.22 8.61 10.56
N ALA A 25 5.41 8.32 10.03
CA ALA A 25 6.65 8.80 10.64
C ALA A 25 6.68 10.33 10.72
N ARG A 26 6.30 11.02 9.63
CA ARG A 26 6.22 12.49 9.61
C ARG A 26 5.28 13.06 10.68
N LEU A 27 4.17 12.40 11.00
CA LEU A 27 3.26 12.85 12.06
C LEU A 27 3.92 12.96 13.44
N LEU A 28 4.94 12.15 13.71
CA LEU A 28 5.65 12.15 14.99
C LEU A 28 6.70 13.26 15.08
N ASP A 29 7.12 13.82 13.94
CA ASP A 29 8.29 14.69 13.84
C ASP A 29 7.95 16.14 13.43
N VAL A 30 6.70 16.44 13.05
CA VAL A 30 6.32 17.79 12.59
C VAL A 30 5.93 18.72 13.73
N PRO A 31 6.23 20.03 13.62
CA PRO A 31 5.69 21.03 14.53
C PRO A 31 4.16 21.14 14.39
N GLU A 32 3.49 21.62 15.44
CA GLU A 32 2.02 21.77 15.50
C GLU A 32 1.44 22.51 14.29
N VAL A 33 2.15 23.53 13.79
CA VAL A 33 1.71 24.34 12.62
C VAL A 33 1.60 23.54 11.32
N GLU A 34 2.32 22.43 11.20
CA GLU A 34 2.29 21.52 10.04
C GLU A 34 1.45 20.25 10.31
N PHE A 35 0.94 20.07 11.53
CA PHE A 35 0.28 18.85 11.96
C PHE A 35 -0.92 18.50 11.08
N ASP A 36 -1.83 19.45 10.85
CA ASP A 36 -3.03 19.23 10.03
C ASP A 36 -2.69 18.80 8.60
N GLN A 37 -1.64 19.37 8.03
CA GLN A 37 -1.18 18.99 6.69
C GLN A 37 -0.59 17.57 6.69
N ALA A 38 0.24 17.23 7.67
CA ALA A 38 0.81 15.89 7.82
C ALA A 38 -0.28 14.83 8.10
N TYR A 39 -1.30 15.20 8.87
CA TYR A 39 -2.46 14.36 9.16
C TYR A 39 -3.27 14.10 7.91
N ASN A 40 -3.60 15.13 7.14
CA ASN A 40 -4.33 14.99 5.88
C ASN A 40 -3.57 14.12 4.87
N LEU A 41 -2.24 14.26 4.78
CA LEU A 41 -1.41 13.40 3.95
C LEU A 41 -1.43 11.94 4.43
N THR A 42 -1.41 11.72 5.75
CA THR A 42 -1.50 10.38 6.34
C THR A 42 -2.84 9.71 6.05
N GLU A 43 -3.94 10.46 6.14
CA GLU A 43 -5.28 9.97 5.77
C GLU A 43 -5.36 9.59 4.28
N GLN A 44 -4.77 10.40 3.39
CA GLN A 44 -4.74 10.09 1.96
C GLN A 44 -3.94 8.82 1.65
N THR A 45 -2.76 8.67 2.25
CA THR A 45 -1.92 7.48 2.04
C THR A 45 -2.51 6.23 2.68
N LEU A 46 -3.21 6.36 3.82
CA LEU A 46 -3.99 5.28 4.43
C LEU A 46 -5.09 4.78 3.49
N ARG A 47 -5.83 5.70 2.87
CA ARG A 47 -6.86 5.36 1.86
C ARG A 47 -6.25 4.60 0.68
N ALA A 48 -5.12 5.06 0.16
CA ALA A 48 -4.40 4.39 -0.94
C ALA A 48 -3.90 2.99 -0.54
N TYR A 49 -3.35 2.85 0.67
CA TYR A 49 -2.95 1.55 1.24
C TYR A 49 -4.13 0.58 1.28
N ARG A 50 -5.25 0.98 1.87
CA ARG A 50 -6.46 0.15 1.97
C ARG A 50 -7.01 -0.24 0.59
N ALA A 51 -7.06 0.71 -0.34
CA ALA A 51 -7.50 0.46 -1.71
C ALA A 51 -6.62 -0.57 -2.42
N SER A 52 -5.29 -0.45 -2.30
CA SER A 52 -4.35 -1.40 -2.92
C SER A 52 -4.47 -2.81 -2.31
N ARG A 53 -4.68 -2.94 -1.00
CA ARG A 53 -4.92 -4.23 -0.33
C ARG A 53 -6.21 -4.87 -0.84
N MET A 54 -7.28 -4.08 -0.95
CA MET A 54 -8.58 -4.54 -1.44
C MET A 54 -8.50 -5.00 -2.90
N ALA A 55 -7.75 -4.30 -3.75
CA ALA A 55 -7.54 -4.70 -5.13
C ALA A 55 -6.88 -6.08 -5.25
N ILE A 56 -5.88 -6.37 -4.40
CA ILE A 56 -5.25 -7.70 -4.33
C ILE A 56 -6.28 -8.76 -3.92
N ASP A 57 -7.06 -8.50 -2.86
CA ASP A 57 -8.05 -9.47 -2.37
C ASP A 57 -9.15 -9.73 -3.39
N ASN A 58 -9.64 -8.70 -4.07
CA ASN A 58 -10.63 -8.83 -5.13
C ASN A 58 -10.06 -9.63 -6.32
N HIS A 59 -8.84 -9.34 -6.73
CA HIS A 59 -8.19 -10.08 -7.81
C HIS A 59 -8.02 -11.57 -7.47
N ARG A 60 -7.58 -11.89 -6.25
CA ARG A 60 -7.46 -13.28 -5.77
C ARG A 60 -8.81 -13.98 -5.76
N LYS A 61 -9.87 -13.33 -5.29
CA LYS A 61 -11.24 -13.87 -5.28
C LYS A 61 -11.77 -14.13 -6.69
N GLN A 62 -11.51 -13.23 -7.63
CA GLN A 62 -12.05 -13.31 -9.00
C GLN A 62 -11.30 -14.34 -9.87
N HIS A 63 -9.98 -14.43 -9.72
CA HIS A 63 -9.15 -15.19 -10.65
C HIS A 63 -8.48 -16.44 -10.02
N GLY A 64 -8.69 -16.70 -8.73
CA GLY A 64 -8.05 -17.82 -8.02
C GLY A 64 -6.52 -17.78 -8.03
N CYS A 65 -5.94 -16.63 -8.37
CA CYS A 65 -4.50 -16.47 -8.55
C CYS A 65 -3.81 -16.47 -7.19
N SER A 66 -2.82 -17.34 -7.00
CA SER A 66 -1.83 -17.20 -5.93
C SER A 66 -0.55 -16.60 -6.51
N ALA A 67 -0.05 -15.54 -5.89
CA ALA A 67 1.32 -15.12 -6.16
C ALA A 67 2.20 -16.13 -5.43
N ARG A 68 2.79 -17.09 -6.13
CA ARG A 68 4.05 -17.65 -5.64
C ARG A 68 5.02 -16.48 -5.68
N LEU A 69 5.32 -15.89 -4.53
CA LEU A 69 6.52 -15.08 -4.40
C LEU A 69 7.63 -16.02 -4.84
N ALA A 70 8.25 -15.74 -5.99
CA ALA A 70 9.52 -16.34 -6.30
C ALA A 70 10.48 -15.84 -5.21
N THR A 71 10.59 -16.61 -4.12
CA THR A 71 11.76 -16.56 -3.26
C THR A 71 12.91 -17.00 -4.13
N SER A 72 13.56 -16.05 -4.79
CA SER A 72 14.91 -16.23 -5.28
C SER A 72 15.77 -16.48 -4.05
N ALA A 73 16.18 -17.73 -3.88
CA ALA A 73 17.18 -18.17 -2.91
C ALA A 73 18.56 -17.59 -3.25
#